data_AF-A0A5J6PVJ7-F1
#
_entry.id   AF-A0A5J6PVJ7-F1
#
_cell.length_a   1.000
_cell.length_b   1.000
_cell.length_c   1.000
_cell.angle_alpha   90.00
_cell.angle_beta   90.00
_cell.angle_gamma   90.00
#
_symmetry.space_group_name_H-M   'P 1'
#
loop_
_entity.id
_entity.type
_entity.pdbx_description
1 polymer ?
#
loop_
_entity_poly.entity_id
_entity_poly.type
_entity_poly.pdbx_seq_one_letter_code
_entity_poly.pdbx_strand_id
1 'polypeptide(L)'
;MTEETQKTPLEYARDIINQLKEMQHYAQTNAEKLSSQWLAFSEGEFKNKLFAEKVGDLLNKQGAYVEELQGVINDMELECNRIENEA
;
A
#
# COMPACT_ATOMS: atom_id res chain seq x y z
N MET A 1 15.41 -32.06 13.33
CA MET A 1 14.41 -30.98 13.43
C MET A 1 15.20 -29.73 13.74
N THR A 2 15.28 -28.79 12.79
CA THR A 2 16.01 -27.54 12.97
C THR A 2 15.24 -26.70 13.98
N GLU A 3 15.90 -26.31 15.08
CA GLU A 3 15.36 -25.32 16.01
C GLU A 3 15.11 -24.04 15.22
N GLU A 4 13.84 -23.71 14.97
CA GLU A 4 13.49 -22.38 14.48
C GLU A 4 13.89 -21.39 15.57
N THR A 5 14.95 -20.64 15.30
CA THR A 5 15.39 -19.57 16.19
C THR A 5 14.26 -18.55 16.25
N GLN A 6 13.66 -18.38 17.42
CA GLN A 6 12.53 -17.46 17.60
C GLN A 6 13.00 -16.04 17.29
N LYS A 7 12.39 -15.41 16.29
CA LYS A 7 12.73 -14.04 15.88
C LYS A 7 12.63 -13.08 17.06
N THR A 8 13.56 -12.14 17.13
CA THR A 8 13.44 -11.00 18.03
C THR A 8 12.23 -10.14 17.64
N PRO A 9 11.64 -9.37 18.58
CA PRO A 9 10.56 -8.44 18.26
C PRO A 9 10.91 -7.45 17.13
N LEU A 10 12.17 -7.00 17.07
CA LEU A 10 12.66 -6.08 16.02
C LEU A 10 12.70 -6.76 14.64
N GLU A 11 13.18 -7.99 14.55
CA GLU A 11 13.17 -8.77 13.31
C GLU A 11 11.74 -9.02 12.82
N TYR A 12 10.83 -9.36 13.74
CA TYR A 12 9.41 -9.52 13.41
C TYR A 12 8.78 -8.22 12.88
N ALA A 13 9.05 -7.08 13.52
CA ALA A 13 8.56 -5.79 13.05
C ALA A 13 9.08 -5.45 11.65
N ARG A 14 10.36 -5.74 11.37
CA ARG A 14 10.97 -5.56 10.03
C ARG A 14 10.32 -6.43 8.96
N ASP A 15 9.95 -7.67 9.29
CA ASP A 15 9.20 -8.52 8.36
C ASP A 15 7.84 -7.93 8.01
N ILE A 16 7.11 -7.41 9.00
CA ILE A 16 5.81 -6.76 8.77
C ILE A 16 5.99 -5.51 7.90
N ILE A 17 7.01 -4.68 8.16
CA ILE A 17 7.33 -3.52 7.31
C ILE A 17 7.53 -3.95 5.85
N ASN A 18 8.25 -5.06 5.61
CA ASN A 18 8.46 -5.56 4.25
C ASN A 18 7.15 -6.00 3.58
N GLN A 19 6.26 -6.68 4.31
CA GLN A 19 4.92 -7.02 3.80
C GLN A 19 4.09 -5.78 3.48
N LEU A 20 4.15 -4.74 4.32
CA LEU A 20 3.45 -3.47 4.07
C LEU A 20 4.00 -2.76 2.82
N LYS A 21 5.31 -2.81 2.57
CA LYS A 21 5.92 -2.28 1.33
C LYS A 21 5.44 -3.03 0.09
N GLU A 22 5.31 -4.35 0.15
CA GLU A 22 4.72 -5.14 -0.94
C GLU A 22 3.26 -4.73 -1.19
N MET A 23 2.47 -4.60 -0.12
CA MET A 23 1.09 -4.11 -0.21
C MET A 23 0.99 -2.72 -0.83
N GLN A 24 1.93 -1.82 -0.50
CA GLN A 24 2.00 -0.49 -1.07
C GLN A 24 2.28 -0.53 -2.58
N HIS A 25 3.20 -1.38 -3.03
CA HIS A 25 3.47 -1.56 -4.45
C HIS A 25 2.22 -2.03 -5.21
N TYR A 26 1.53 -3.06 -4.69
CA TYR A 26 0.27 -3.51 -5.28
C TYR A 26 -0.81 -2.43 -5.28
N ALA A 27 -0.87 -1.62 -4.23
CA ALA A 27 -1.82 -0.53 -4.11
C ALA A 27 -1.58 0.56 -5.16
N GLN A 28 -0.32 0.88 -5.47
CA GLN A 28 0.05 1.80 -6.55
C GLN A 28 -0.35 1.22 -7.92
N THR A 29 -0.03 -0.05 -8.20
CA THR A 29 -0.44 -0.73 -9.44
C THR A 29 -1.97 -0.76 -9.59
N ASN A 30 -2.71 -0.91 -8.49
CA ASN A 30 -4.17 -0.85 -8.54
C ASN A 30 -4.67 0.56 -8.90
N ALA A 31 -4.04 1.62 -8.39
CA ALA A 31 -4.39 2.99 -8.75
C ALA A 31 -4.17 3.25 -10.25
N GLU A 32 -3.06 2.77 -10.82
CA GLU A 32 -2.78 2.87 -12.27
C GLU A 32 -3.86 2.17 -13.12
N LYS A 33 -4.25 0.96 -12.71
CA LYS A 33 -5.33 0.21 -13.37
C LYS A 33 -6.67 0.92 -13.25
N LEU A 34 -7.03 1.41 -12.05
CA LEU A 34 -8.27 2.15 -11.82
C LEU A 34 -8.32 3.43 -12.63
N SER A 35 -7.20 4.16 -12.76
CA SER A 35 -7.07 5.34 -13.62
C SER A 35 -7.35 5.00 -15.08
N SER A 36 -6.80 3.89 -15.57
CA SER A 36 -7.05 3.41 -16.94
C SER A 36 -8.52 3.06 -17.18
N GLN A 37 -9.17 2.37 -16.23
CA GLN A 37 -10.60 2.03 -16.32
C GLN A 37 -11.51 3.26 -16.20
N TRP A 38 -11.14 4.21 -15.34
CA TRP A 38 -11.84 5.49 -15.24
C TRP A 38 -11.83 6.22 -16.58
N LEU A 39 -10.65 6.32 -17.22
CA LEU A 39 -10.48 6.96 -18.53
C LEU A 39 -11.31 6.27 -19.63
N ALA A 40 -11.38 4.94 -19.60
CA ALA A 40 -12.20 4.18 -20.55
C ALA A 40 -13.70 4.58 -20.47
N PHE A 41 -14.22 4.88 -19.27
CA PHE A 41 -15.61 5.31 -19.08
C PHE A 41 -15.83 6.82 -19.18
N SER A 42 -14.81 7.65 -18.94
CA SER A 42 -14.92 9.12 -19.01
C SER A 42 -14.60 9.68 -20.40
N GLU A 43 -13.60 9.13 -21.07
CA GLU A 43 -13.06 9.64 -22.33
C GLU A 43 -13.09 8.64 -23.48
N GLY A 44 -13.30 7.34 -23.20
CA GLY A 44 -13.32 6.29 -24.21
C GLY A 44 -14.55 6.26 -25.14
N GLU A 45 -14.59 5.24 -25.99
CA GLU A 45 -15.64 5.05 -27.01
C GLU A 45 -17.04 4.85 -26.39
N PHE A 46 -17.12 4.08 -25.31
CA PHE A 46 -18.37 3.80 -24.58
C PHE A 46 -18.43 4.57 -23.27
N LYS A 47 -18.63 5.88 -23.35
CA LYS A 47 -18.72 6.74 -22.17
C LYS A 47 -19.89 6.37 -21.28
N ASN A 48 -19.64 6.24 -19.98
CA ASN A 48 -20.66 6.01 -18.97
C ASN A 48 -20.31 6.77 -17.70
N LYS A 49 -21.01 7.89 -17.48
CA LYS A 49 -20.76 8.79 -16.34
C LYS A 49 -20.92 8.10 -14.99
N LEU A 50 -21.96 7.28 -14.81
CA LEU A 50 -22.20 6.58 -13.55
C LEU A 50 -21.07 5.58 -13.24
N PHE A 51 -20.54 4.90 -14.25
CA PHE A 51 -19.42 3.98 -14.05
C PHE A 51 -18.11 4.72 -13.84
N ALA A 52 -17.86 5.81 -14.58
CA ALA A 52 -16.72 6.67 -14.33
C ALA A 52 -16.72 7.23 -12.91
N GLU A 53 -17.86 7.68 -12.39
CA GLU A 53 -17.99 8.14 -10.99
C GLU A 53 -17.64 7.02 -10.00
N LYS A 54 -18.22 5.82 -10.17
CA LYS A 54 -17.94 4.67 -9.29
C LYS A 54 -16.47 4.24 -9.30
N VAL A 55 -15.83 4.22 -10.48
CA VAL A 55 -14.40 3.86 -10.59
C VAL A 55 -13.53 4.99 -10.06
N GLY A 56 -13.91 6.26 -10.25
CA GLY A 56 -13.24 7.41 -9.69
C GLY A 56 -13.25 7.40 -8.16
N ASP A 57 -14.37 7.02 -7.54
CA ASP A 57 -14.45 6.85 -6.08
C ASP A 57 -13.48 5.77 -5.57
N LEU A 58 -13.33 4.66 -6.31
CA LEU A 58 -12.35 3.62 -5.99
C LEU A 58 -10.92 4.13 -6.16
N LEU A 59 -10.63 4.86 -7.24
CA LEU A 59 -9.32 5.45 -7.50
C LEU A 59 -8.92 6.40 -6.36
N ASN A 60 -9.83 7.28 -5.92
CA ASN A 60 -9.57 8.21 -4.83
C ASN A 60 -9.27 7.48 -3.51
N LYS A 61 -10.04 6.45 -3.18
CA LYS A 61 -9.80 5.61 -1.99
C LYS A 61 -8.45 4.88 -2.08
N GLN A 62 -8.10 4.37 -3.25
CA GLN A 62 -6.83 3.72 -3.48
C GLN A 62 -5.64 4.69 -3.31
N GLY A 63 -5.78 5.93 -3.80
CA GLY A 63 -4.79 7.00 -3.61
C GLY A 63 -4.59 7.34 -2.13
N ALA A 64 -5.67 7.58 -1.39
CA ALA A 64 -5.61 7.85 0.04
C ALA A 64 -4.96 6.69 0.83
N TYR A 65 -5.33 5.44 0.50
CA TYR A 65 -4.72 4.26 1.12
C TYR A 65 -3.21 4.17 0.88
N VAL A 66 -2.72 4.51 -0.33
CA VAL A 66 -1.28 4.51 -0.64
C VAL A 66 -0.53 5.51 0.24
N GLU A 67 -1.08 6.72 0.40
CA GLU A 67 -0.49 7.78 1.23
C GLU A 67 -0.47 7.40 2.71
N GLU A 68 -1.60 6.93 3.25
CA GLU A 68 -1.71 6.49 4.63
C GLU A 68 -0.78 5.32 4.93
N LEU A 69 -0.71 4.32 4.04
CA LEU A 69 0.17 3.17 4.19
C LEU A 69 1.65 3.58 4.18
N GLN A 70 2.04 4.55 3.33
CA GLN A 70 3.39 5.12 3.36
C GLN A 70 3.72 5.74 4.73
N GLY A 71 2.77 6.48 5.30
CA GLY A 71 2.93 7.09 6.63
C GLY A 71 3.18 6.02 7.70
N VAL A 72 2.35 4.98 7.73
CA VAL A 72 2.51 3.86 8.68
C VAL A 72 3.86 3.18 8.53
N ILE A 73 4.30 2.89 7.29
CA ILE A 73 5.61 2.30 7.03
C ILE A 73 6.72 3.18 7.59
N ASN A 74 6.69 4.49 7.32
CA ASN A 74 7.70 5.43 7.79
C ASN A 74 7.76 5.48 9.33
N ASP A 75 6.61 5.56 9.98
CA ASP A 75 6.52 5.61 11.45
C ASP A 75 7.09 4.34 12.09
N MET A 76 6.77 3.17 11.52
CA MET A 76 7.30 1.88 11.99
C MET A 76 8.82 1.76 11.76
N GLU A 77 9.32 2.23 10.62
CA GLU A 77 10.77 2.24 10.35
C GLU A 77 11.53 3.16 11.31
N LEU A 78 10.99 4.35 11.58
CA LEU A 78 11.56 5.29 12.55
C LEU A 78 11.66 4.65 13.95
N GLU A 79 10.60 3.98 14.39
CA GLU A 79 10.58 3.30 15.69
C GLU A 79 11.56 2.12 15.75
N CYS A 80 11.63 1.31 14.69
CA CYS A 80 12.61 0.22 14.61
C CYS A 80 14.05 0.74 14.69
N ASN A 81 14.35 1.84 13.98
CA ASN A 81 15.67 2.47 14.00
C ASN A 81 15.98 3.06 15.38
N ARG A 82 14.98 3.63 16.08
CA ARG A 82 15.15 4.13 17.45
C ARG A 82 15.52 2.99 18.40
N ILE A 83 14.79 1.88 18.35
CA ILE A 83 15.03 0.69 19.17
C ILE A 83 16.43 0.11 18.91
N GLU A 84 16.85 0.00 17.64
CA GLU A 84 18.17 -0.53 17.29
C GLU A 84 19.33 0.35 17.78
N ASN A 85 19.15 1.67 17.81
CA ASN A 85 20.18 2.61 18.29
C ASN A 85 20.23 2.73 19.83
N GLU A 86 19.18 2.29 20.53
CA GLU A 86 19.09 2.28 22.00
C GLU A 86 19.48 0.94 22.63
N ALA A 87 19.62 -0.12 21.82
CA ALA A 87 20.01 -1.47 22.22
C ALA A 87 21.54 -1.63 22.29
#